data_AF-A0A060XE98-F1
#
_entry.id   AF-A0A060XE98-F1
#
_cell.length_a   1.000
_cell.length_b   1.000
_cell.length_c   1.000
_cell.angle_alpha   90.00
_cell.angle_beta   90.00
_cell.angle_gamma   90.00
#
_symmetry.space_group_name_H-M   'P 1'
#
loop_
_entity.id
_entity.type
_entity.pdbx_description
1 polymer ?
#
loop_
_entity_poly.entity_id
_entity_poly.type
_entity_poly.pdbx_seq_one_letter_code
_entity_poly.pdbx_strand_id
1 'polypeptide(L)' 'MSHYEEVKVHGYDEFCKAVSERKGNDIFAYFSGDIDTQGLSWCPDCVKAEPIVRGEMSHLPEGSVFFYCQVGERP' A
#
# COMPACT_ATOMS: atom_id res chain seq x y z
N MET A 1 -7.20 -14.52 -11.10
CA MET A 1 -7.37 -13.98 -9.74
C MET A 1 -5.97 -13.72 -9.22
N SER A 2 -5.69 -12.53 -8.69
CA SER A 2 -4.38 -12.23 -8.08
C SER A 2 -4.13 -13.23 -6.95
N HIS A 3 -2.87 -13.66 -6.77
CA HIS A 3 -2.49 -14.60 -5.69
C HIS A 3 -2.33 -13.89 -4.34
N TYR A 4 -2.55 -12.57 -4.30
CA TYR A 4 -2.50 -11.72 -3.12
C TYR A 4 -3.78 -10.86 -3.02
N GLU A 5 -4.09 -10.39 -1.81
CA GLU A 5 -5.13 -9.39 -1.52
C GLU A 5 -4.53 -7.97 -1.53
N GLU A 6 -5.15 -7.00 -2.20
CA GLU A 6 -4.76 -5.58 -2.10
C GLU A 6 -5.73 -4.82 -1.20
N VAL A 7 -5.21 -4.08 -0.23
CA VAL A 7 -5.97 -3.29 0.74
C VAL A 7 -5.50 -1.85 0.68
N LYS A 8 -6.41 -0.91 0.45
CA LYS A 8 -6.11 0.53 0.47
C LYS A 8 -6.57 1.11 1.79
N VAL A 9 -5.70 1.86 2.46
CA VAL A 9 -5.99 2.52 3.74
C VAL A 9 -5.41 3.93 3.75
N HIS A 10 -5.99 4.79 4.58
CA HIS A 10 -5.53 6.16 4.80
C HIS A 10 -5.29 6.41 6.29
N GLY A 11 -4.06 6.80 6.62
CA GLY A 11 -3.64 7.08 7.99
C GLY A 11 -3.40 5.83 8.85
N TYR A 12 -2.84 6.09 10.03
CA TYR A 12 -2.36 5.06 10.94
C TYR A 12 -3.48 4.19 11.53
N ASP A 13 -4.58 4.80 11.97
CA ASP A 13 -5.65 4.08 12.65
C ASP A 13 -6.36 3.08 11.72
N GLU A 14 -6.61 3.48 10.47
CA GLU A 14 -7.20 2.59 9.47
C GLU A 14 -6.25 1.43 9.13
N PHE A 15 -4.96 1.73 8.94
CA PHE A 15 -3.93 0.72 8.74
C PHE A 15 -3.89 -0.30 9.89
N CYS A 16 -3.81 0.16 11.14
CA CYS A 16 -3.77 -0.72 12.30
C CYS A 16 -5.00 -1.61 12.41
N LYS A 17 -6.19 -1.06 12.17
CA LYS A 17 -7.43 -1.82 12.16
C LYS A 17 -7.38 -2.91 11.08
N ALA A 18 -7.06 -2.54 9.85
CA ALA A 18 -7.07 -3.46 8.73
C ALA A 18 -5.99 -4.56 8.81
N VAL A 19 -4.83 -4.26 9.39
CA VAL A 19 -3.79 -5.25 9.74
C VAL A 19 -4.28 -6.22 10.81
N SER A 20 -4.98 -5.71 11.84
CA SER A 20 -5.47 -6.56 12.93
C SER A 20 -6.51 -7.61 12.50
N GLU A 21 -7.26 -7.32 11.43
CA GLU A 21 -8.24 -8.21 10.82
C GLU A 21 -7.60 -9.31 9.96
N ARG A 22 -6.32 -9.17 9.60
CA ARG A 22 -5.55 -10.08 8.73
C ARG A 22 -4.37 -10.74 9.43
N LYS A 23 -4.50 -10.93 10.74
CA LYS A 23 -3.49 -11.62 11.54
C LYS A 23 -3.29 -13.05 11.03
N GLY A 24 -2.03 -13.40 10.76
CA GLY A 24 -1.64 -14.72 10.26
C GLY A 24 -1.31 -14.75 8.77
N ASN A 25 -1.64 -13.70 8.02
CA ASN A 25 -1.15 -13.52 6.66
C ASN A 25 0.24 -12.86 6.65
N ASP A 26 1.01 -13.08 5.59
CA ASP A 26 2.18 -12.27 5.29
C ASP A 26 1.72 -10.89 4.81
N ILE A 27 2.13 -9.85 5.55
CA ILE A 27 1.71 -8.47 5.30
C ILE A 27 2.86 -7.67 4.72
N PHE A 28 2.61 -7.07 3.56
CA PHE A 28 3.50 -6.12 2.90
C PHE A 28 2.81 -4.76 2.89
N ALA A 29 3.43 -3.74 3.48
CA ALA A 29 2.86 -2.40 3.54
C ALA A 29 3.70 -1.41 2.74
N TYR A 30 3.07 -0.78 1.75
CA TYR A 30 3.62 0.32 0.98
C TYR A 30 3.06 1.64 1.50
N PHE A 31 3.89 2.37 2.24
CA PHE A 31 3.58 3.70 2.75
C PHE A 31 3.93 4.76 1.70
N SER A 32 2.94 5.53 1.27
CA SER A 32 3.08 6.59 0.28
C SER A 32 2.46 7.88 0.79
N GLY A 33 2.99 9.02 0.33
CA GLY A 33 2.30 10.30 0.52
C GLY A 33 0.94 10.31 -0.20
N ASP A 34 0.00 11.10 0.30
CA ASP A 34 -1.33 11.26 -0.30
C ASP A 34 -1.25 11.61 -1.78
N ILE A 35 -2.14 10.99 -2.54
CA ILE A 35 -2.32 11.26 -3.96
C ILE A 35 -3.32 12.38 -4.16
N ASP A 36 -2.99 13.32 -5.04
CA ASP A 36 -3.88 14.39 -5.44
C ASP A 36 -5.01 13.89 -6.37
N THR A 37 -5.83 14.82 -6.85
CA THR A 37 -6.92 14.51 -7.80
C THR A 37 -6.43 14.06 -9.17
N GLN A 38 -5.14 14.22 -9.48
CA GLN A 38 -4.49 13.71 -10.69
C GLN A 38 -3.88 12.33 -10.46
N GLY A 39 -3.97 11.78 -9.25
CA GLY A 39 -3.41 10.48 -8.87
C GLY A 39 -1.91 10.53 -8.61
N LEU A 40 -1.33 11.71 -8.37
CA LEU A 40 0.10 11.88 -8.10
C LEU A 40 0.32 12.13 -6.62
N SER A 41 1.25 11.37 -6.03
CA SER A 41 1.70 11.62 -4.67
C SER A 41 2.49 12.93 -4.60
N TRP A 42 2.31 13.71 -3.54
CA TRP A 42 3.16 14.87 -3.25
C TRP A 42 4.64 14.48 -3.07
N CYS A 43 4.93 13.20 -2.81
CA CYS A 43 6.28 12.68 -2.64
C CYS A 43 6.85 12.20 -4.00
N PRO A 44 7.89 12.87 -4.55
CA PRO A 44 8.45 12.51 -5.85
C PRO A 44 9.02 11.09 -5.91
N ASP A 45 9.58 10.61 -4.79
CA ASP A 45 10.12 9.26 -4.68
C ASP A 45 9.00 8.21 -4.67
N CYS A 46 7.86 8.49 -4.03
CA CYS A 46 6.68 7.60 -4.09
C CYS A 46 6.15 7.47 -5.52
N VAL A 47 6.10 8.57 -6.29
CA VAL A 47 5.69 8.55 -7.71
C VAL A 47 6.63 7.68 -8.55
N LYS A 48 7.94 7.76 -8.31
CA LYS A 48 8.93 6.94 -9.03
C LYS A 48 8.94 5.48 -8.59
N ALA A 49 8.72 5.22 -7.30
CA ALA A 49 8.80 3.88 -6.71
C ALA A 49 7.55 3.04 -7.00
N GLU A 50 6.36 3.64 -7.03
CA GLU A 50 5.10 2.91 -7.22
C GLU A 50 5.08 2.00 -8.46
N PRO A 51 5.47 2.44 -9.68
CA PRO A 51 5.50 1.55 -10.84
C PRO A 51 6.50 0.40 -10.69
N ILE A 52 7.60 0.60 -9.96
CA ILE A 52 8.61 -0.43 -9.70
C ILE A 52 8.04 -1.47 -8.73
N VAL A 53 7.49 -1.03 -7.60
CA VAL A 53 6.86 -1.92 -6.60
C VAL A 53 5.71 -2.70 -7.24
N ARG A 54 4.85 -2.04 -8.03
CA ARG A 54 3.75 -2.68 -8.73
C ARG A 54 4.21 -3.70 -9.78
N GLY A 55 5.36 -3.48 -10.41
CA GLY A 55 5.99 -4.42 -11.33
C GLY A 55 6.42 -5.73 -10.68
N GLU A 56 6.75 -5.70 -9.38
CA GLU A 56 7.24 -6.87 -8.63
C GLU A 56 6.14 -7.64 -7.88
N MET A 57 4.89 -7.19 -7.96
CA MET A 57 3.75 -7.80 -7.26
C MET A 57 3.50 -9.26 -7.64
N SER A 58 4.00 -9.70 -8.81
CA SER A 58 3.91 -11.10 -9.23
C SER A 58 4.75 -12.06 -8.38
N HIS A 59 5.71 -11.53 -7.62
CA HIS A 59 6.64 -12.31 -6.79
C HIS A 59 6.18 -12.45 -5.34
N LEU A 60 5.02 -11.90 -4.98
CA LEU A 60 4.50 -12.02 -3.62
C LEU A 60 4.14 -13.47 -3.28
N PRO A 61 4.27 -13.89 -2.01
CA PRO A 61 3.78 -15.19 -1.57
C PRO A 61 2.28 -15.34 -1.82
N GLU A 62 1.85 -16.55 -2.14
CA GLU A 62 0.42 -16.85 -2.27
C GLU A 62 -0.31 -16.64 -0.94
N GLY A 63 -1.46 -15.97 -0.98
CA GLY A 63 -2.24 -15.63 0.21
C GLY A 63 -1.69 -14.46 1.04
N SER A 64 -0.65 -13.77 0.54
CA SER A 64 -0.15 -12.54 1.16
C SER A 64 -1.12 -11.37 0.95
N VAL A 65 -0.93 -10.33 1.76
CA VAL A 65 -1.73 -9.11 1.74
C VAL A 65 -0.82 -7.92 1.48
N PHE A 66 -1.13 -7.16 0.44
CA PHE A 66 -0.45 -5.92 0.11
C PHE A 66 -1.30 -4.71 0.52
N PHE A 67 -0.78 -3.91 1.43
CA PHE A 67 -1.38 -2.66 1.88
C PHE A 67 -0.81 -1.47 1.12
N TYR A 68 -1.66 -0.70 0.46
CA TYR A 68 -1.34 0.64 -0.03
C TYR A 68 -1.83 1.66 1.00
N CYS A 69 -0.91 2.17 1.80
CA CYS A 69 -1.20 3.08 2.91
C CYS A 69 -0.79 4.51 2.56
N GLN A 70 -1.78 5.38 2.42
CA GLN A 70 -1.57 6.82 2.27
C GLN A 70 -1.36 7.44 3.65
N VAL A 71 -0.24 8.12 3.87
CA VAL A 71 0.18 8.58 5.21
C VAL A 71 -0.34 9.96 5.60
N GLY A 72 -1.03 10.66 4.69
CA GLY A 72 -1.45 12.04 4.86
C GLY A 72 -0.71 13.02 3.95
N GLU A 73 -1.10 14.28 4.10
CA GLU A 73 -0.55 15.44 3.40
C GLU A 73 0.85 15.83 3.90
N ARG A 74 1.62 16.51 3.05
CA ARG A 74 2.91 17.12 3.44
C ARG A 74 2.69 18.54 3.99
N PRO A 75 3.17 18.86 5.21
CA PRO A 75 3.18 20.22 5.73
C PRO A 75 4.06 21.19 4.94
#